data_AF-A0A315VAM3-F1
#
_entry.id   AF-A0A315VAM3-F1
#
_cell.length_a   1.000
_cell.length_b   1.000
_cell.length_c   1.000
_cell.angle_alpha   90.00
_cell.angle_beta   90.00
_cell.angle_gamma   90.00
#
_symmetry.space_group_name_H-M   'P 1'
#
loop_
_entity.id
_entity.type
_entity.pdbx_description
1 polymer ?
#
loop_
_entity_poly.entity_id
_entity_poly.type
_entity_poly.pdbx_seq_one_letter_code
_entity_poly.pdbx_strand_id
1 'polypeptide(L)'
;KVLVDVSNNRRVNQYPESNAEYLASLLPDSVVVKGFNIISAWAMQQSYQKDASTQVFICSDSIEARQLIMELARQLNFQPVDMGPLSLSRYIENIPVQLFPGWKGPVLAAVALSIFFFGYSFVRDIIHPYVKHKQSDFYKIPIEIVNHTLPTVAITLLALVYLAGQLAAAHQLYYGTKYKQFPHWLESWLQSRKQLGLISFFLAAVHILYSLSLPLRKSERYLLLNTAYQQVSNEKMAK
;
A
#
# COMPACT_ATOMS: atom_id res chain seq x y z
N LYS A 1 -33.78 -26.21 3.05
CA LYS A 1 -33.96 -24.87 2.42
C LYS A 1 -32.58 -24.24 2.22
N VAL A 2 -32.42 -23.30 1.28
CA VAL A 2 -31.17 -22.54 1.15
C VAL A 2 -31.19 -21.37 2.13
N LEU A 3 -30.17 -21.27 2.99
CA LEU A 3 -30.05 -20.23 4.01
C LEU A 3 -28.83 -19.37 3.70
N VAL A 4 -29.05 -18.08 3.45
CA VAL A 4 -27.98 -17.15 3.08
C VAL A 4 -27.49 -16.40 4.32
N ASP A 5 -26.24 -16.61 4.73
CA ASP A 5 -25.60 -15.83 5.78
C ASP A 5 -24.95 -14.56 5.20
N VAL A 6 -25.41 -13.41 5.71
CA VAL A 6 -24.97 -12.06 5.31
C VAL A 6 -24.20 -11.34 6.43
N SER A 7 -23.92 -12.02 7.54
CA SER A 7 -23.34 -11.41 8.75
C SER A 7 -21.84 -11.08 8.60
N ASN A 8 -21.36 -10.13 9.40
CA ASN A 8 -19.95 -9.81 9.54
C ASN A 8 -19.56 -9.76 11.02
N ASN A 9 -18.30 -10.10 11.31
CA ASN A 9 -17.72 -9.92 12.63
C ASN A 9 -17.18 -8.50 12.83
N ARG A 10 -17.12 -8.05 14.08
CA ARG A 10 -16.58 -6.69 14.39
C ARG A 10 -15.05 -6.66 14.35
N ARG A 11 -14.41 -7.80 14.56
CA ARG A 11 -12.96 -7.96 14.58
C ARG A 11 -12.58 -9.23 13.84
N VAL A 12 -11.39 -9.20 13.21
CA VAL A 12 -10.78 -10.38 12.60
C VAL A 12 -10.55 -11.44 13.69
N ASN A 13 -10.89 -12.69 13.39
CA ASN A 13 -10.73 -13.84 14.31
C ASN A 13 -11.43 -13.65 15.67
N GLN A 14 -12.60 -13.00 15.70
CA GLN A 14 -13.40 -12.85 16.91
C GLN A 14 -13.90 -14.20 17.46
N TYR A 15 -14.17 -15.16 16.57
CA TYR A 15 -14.67 -16.50 16.87
C TYR A 15 -13.80 -17.58 16.21
N PRO A 16 -13.78 -18.82 16.74
CA PRO A 16 -12.93 -19.91 16.22
C PRO A 16 -13.36 -20.41 14.84
N GLU A 17 -14.66 -20.39 14.57
CA GLU A 17 -15.29 -20.75 13.30
C GLU A 17 -15.94 -19.53 12.64
N SER A 18 -16.22 -19.61 11.34
CA SER A 18 -16.97 -18.54 10.66
C SER A 18 -18.44 -18.54 11.07
N ASN A 19 -19.14 -17.43 10.86
CA ASN A 19 -20.57 -17.36 11.17
C ASN A 19 -21.38 -18.33 10.31
N ALA A 20 -20.98 -18.53 9.06
CA ALA A 20 -21.65 -19.47 8.16
C ALA A 20 -21.37 -20.95 8.51
N GLU A 21 -20.15 -21.28 8.95
CA GLU A 21 -19.82 -22.62 9.47
C GLU A 21 -20.63 -22.91 10.74
N TYR A 22 -20.67 -21.97 11.67
CA TYR A 22 -21.48 -22.08 12.88
C TYR A 22 -22.97 -22.25 12.56
N LEU A 23 -23.49 -21.45 11.62
CA LEU A 23 -24.89 -21.55 11.19
C LEU A 23 -25.22 -22.91 10.56
N ALA A 24 -24.29 -23.50 9.80
CA ALA A 24 -24.45 -24.83 9.24
C ALA A 24 -24.50 -25.91 10.34
N SER A 25 -23.71 -25.75 11.41
CA SER A 25 -23.74 -26.66 12.56
C SER A 25 -25.07 -26.60 13.33
N LEU A 26 -25.70 -25.41 13.40
CA LEU A 26 -26.99 -25.21 14.05
C LEU A 26 -28.18 -25.76 13.25
N LEU A 27 -28.06 -25.82 11.92
CA LEU A 27 -29.14 -26.21 11.00
C LEU A 27 -28.65 -27.22 9.96
N PRO A 28 -28.34 -28.46 10.36
CA PRO A 28 -27.71 -29.46 9.47
C PRO A 28 -28.57 -29.86 8.27
N ASP A 29 -29.90 -29.74 8.37
CA ASP A 29 -30.83 -30.03 7.28
C ASP A 29 -30.98 -28.88 6.27
N SER A 30 -30.28 -27.75 6.50
CA SER A 30 -30.30 -26.58 5.63
C SER A 30 -28.99 -26.42 4.89
N VAL A 31 -29.08 -25.92 3.66
CA VAL A 31 -27.91 -25.63 2.82
C VAL A 31 -27.52 -24.18 3.06
N VAL A 32 -26.41 -23.98 3.78
CA VAL A 32 -25.91 -22.63 4.10
C VAL A 32 -25.04 -22.09 2.96
N VAL A 33 -25.27 -20.83 2.60
CA VAL A 33 -24.49 -20.07 1.61
C VAL A 33 -24.00 -18.78 2.25
N LYS A 34 -22.69 -18.50 2.19
CA LYS A 34 -22.16 -17.18 2.55
C LYS A 34 -22.27 -16.26 1.34
N GLY A 35 -22.79 -15.05 1.51
CA GLY A 35 -22.84 -14.06 0.44
C GLY A 35 -23.32 -12.69 0.90
N PHE A 36 -23.23 -11.68 0.04
CA PHE A 36 -23.72 -10.30 0.22
C PHE A 36 -23.15 -9.50 1.41
N ASN A 37 -22.36 -10.10 2.29
CA ASN A 37 -21.76 -9.46 3.47
C ASN A 37 -20.82 -8.29 3.13
N ILE A 38 -20.27 -8.24 1.91
CA ILE A 38 -19.35 -7.17 1.46
C ILE A 38 -20.11 -5.94 0.97
N ILE A 39 -21.32 -6.13 0.45
CA ILE A 39 -22.11 -5.03 -0.10
C ILE A 39 -22.77 -4.27 1.05
N SER A 40 -22.56 -2.97 1.12
CA SER A 40 -23.20 -2.13 2.13
C SER A 40 -24.70 -1.94 1.82
N ALA A 41 -25.52 -1.76 2.86
CA ALA A 41 -26.95 -1.48 2.70
C ALA A 41 -27.20 -0.22 1.84
N TRP A 42 -26.32 0.79 1.95
CA TRP A 42 -26.37 2.00 1.13
C TRP A 42 -26.13 1.71 -0.37
N ALA A 43 -25.24 0.77 -0.71
CA ALA A 43 -25.00 0.36 -2.08
C ALA A 43 -26.17 -0.48 -2.66
N MET A 44 -26.91 -1.21 -1.83
CA MET A 44 -28.12 -1.94 -2.25
C MET A 44 -29.32 -1.02 -2.52
N GLN A 45 -29.40 0.13 -1.86
CA GLN A 45 -30.50 1.09 -2.03
C GLN A 45 -30.37 1.93 -3.30
N GLN A 46 -29.18 2.06 -3.86
CA GLN A 46 -28.95 2.90 -5.03
C GLN A 46 -29.36 2.19 -6.31
N SER A 47 -30.10 2.91 -7.16
CA SER A 47 -30.51 2.43 -8.48
C SER A 47 -29.36 2.38 -9.49
N TYR A 48 -28.20 2.98 -9.19
CA TYR A 48 -27.03 2.97 -10.06
C TYR A 48 -25.74 2.87 -9.25
N GLN A 49 -25.03 1.75 -9.39
CA GLN A 49 -23.76 1.49 -8.69
C GLN A 49 -22.58 2.11 -9.46
N LYS A 50 -22.28 3.40 -9.20
CA LYS A 50 -21.10 4.07 -9.80
C LYS A 50 -19.80 3.86 -9.04
N ASP A 51 -19.88 3.82 -7.72
CA ASP A 51 -18.69 4.05 -6.87
C ASP A 51 -18.38 2.91 -5.87
N ALA A 52 -19.19 1.86 -5.83
CA ALA A 52 -19.00 0.73 -4.90
C ALA A 52 -18.58 -0.55 -5.63
N SER A 53 -17.83 -1.42 -4.93
CA SER A 53 -17.57 -2.77 -5.42
C SER A 53 -18.90 -3.48 -5.71
N THR A 54 -19.10 -3.89 -6.95
CA THR A 54 -20.27 -4.67 -7.38
C THR A 54 -20.05 -6.17 -7.17
N GLN A 55 -18.88 -6.57 -6.68
CA GLN A 55 -18.55 -7.99 -6.51
C GLN A 55 -19.19 -8.58 -5.26
N VAL A 56 -19.90 -9.68 -5.44
CA VAL A 56 -20.50 -10.47 -4.36
C VAL A 56 -19.79 -11.81 -4.31
N PHE A 57 -18.97 -12.02 -3.28
CA PHE A 57 -18.28 -13.29 -3.07
C PHE A 57 -19.22 -14.30 -2.43
N ILE A 58 -19.29 -15.49 -3.02
CA ILE A 58 -20.26 -16.52 -2.63
C ILE A 58 -19.51 -17.83 -2.37
N CYS A 59 -19.78 -18.49 -1.25
CA CYS A 59 -19.29 -19.84 -0.99
C CYS A 59 -20.33 -20.73 -0.29
N SER A 60 -20.28 -22.03 -0.58
CA SER A 60 -21.15 -23.08 -0.01
C SER A 60 -20.64 -24.45 -0.46
N ASP A 61 -21.00 -25.50 0.28
CA ASP A 61 -20.69 -26.88 -0.06
C ASP A 61 -21.65 -27.49 -1.11
N SER A 62 -22.80 -26.86 -1.37
CA SER A 62 -23.70 -27.25 -2.47
C SER A 62 -23.50 -26.36 -3.68
N ILE A 63 -23.18 -26.98 -4.82
CA ILE A 63 -22.98 -26.30 -6.11
C ILE A 63 -24.30 -25.67 -6.59
N GLU A 64 -25.41 -26.38 -6.41
CA GLU A 64 -26.74 -25.94 -6.82
C GLU A 64 -27.15 -24.68 -6.05
N ALA A 65 -26.89 -24.65 -4.74
CA ALA A 65 -27.18 -23.48 -3.92
C ALA A 65 -26.28 -22.30 -4.26
N ARG A 66 -24.99 -22.52 -4.56
CA ARG A 66 -24.12 -21.43 -5.05
C ARG A 66 -24.65 -20.85 -6.36
N GLN A 67 -24.98 -21.69 -7.34
CA GLN A 67 -25.50 -21.25 -8.64
C GLN A 67 -26.79 -20.43 -8.49
N LEU A 68 -27.72 -20.88 -7.64
CA LEU A 68 -28.95 -20.16 -7.34
C LEU A 68 -28.68 -18.75 -6.80
N ILE A 69 -27.78 -18.63 -5.82
CA ILE A 69 -27.44 -17.34 -5.20
C ILE A 69 -26.61 -16.45 -6.13
N MET A 70 -25.76 -17.04 -6.98
CA MET A 70 -25.06 -16.30 -8.02
C MET A 70 -26.03 -15.70 -9.05
N GLU A 71 -27.05 -16.45 -9.46
CA GLU A 71 -28.07 -15.94 -10.38
C GLU A 71 -28.90 -14.82 -9.75
N LEU A 72 -29.26 -14.95 -8.48
CA LEU A 72 -29.88 -13.88 -7.71
C LEU A 72 -29.01 -12.61 -7.68
N ALA A 73 -27.70 -12.76 -7.44
CA ALA A 73 -26.78 -11.62 -7.45
C ALA A 73 -26.75 -10.93 -8.83
N ARG A 74 -26.77 -11.69 -9.94
CA ARG A 74 -26.85 -11.12 -11.30
C ARG A 74 -28.15 -10.37 -11.55
N GLN A 75 -29.28 -10.91 -11.11
CA GLN A 75 -30.59 -10.25 -11.23
C GLN A 75 -30.65 -8.93 -10.46
N LEU A 76 -29.88 -8.83 -9.38
CA LEU A 76 -29.70 -7.61 -8.59
C LEU A 76 -28.61 -6.67 -9.15
N ASN A 77 -28.11 -6.93 -10.38
CA ASN A 77 -27.03 -6.20 -11.05
C ASN A 77 -25.66 -6.24 -10.34
N PHE A 78 -25.44 -7.23 -9.49
CA PHE A 78 -24.12 -7.50 -8.91
C PHE A 78 -23.32 -8.51 -9.74
N GLN A 79 -22.00 -8.53 -9.54
CA GLN A 79 -21.06 -9.46 -10.15
C GLN A 79 -20.73 -10.58 -9.16
N PRO A 80 -21.37 -11.75 -9.23
CA PRO A 80 -21.05 -12.85 -8.33
C PRO A 80 -19.66 -13.43 -8.63
N VAL A 81 -18.93 -13.78 -7.57
CA VAL A 81 -17.66 -14.50 -7.63
C VAL A 81 -17.79 -15.77 -6.80
N ASP A 82 -17.71 -16.94 -7.44
CA ASP A 82 -17.70 -18.23 -6.74
C ASP A 82 -16.32 -18.41 -6.06
N MET A 83 -16.32 -18.44 -4.74
CA MET A 83 -15.13 -18.69 -3.93
C MET A 83 -14.93 -20.19 -3.67
N GLY A 84 -15.95 -21.04 -3.87
CA GLY A 84 -15.88 -22.48 -3.65
C GLY A 84 -16.55 -22.95 -2.34
N PRO A 85 -15.93 -23.84 -1.56
CA PRO A 85 -16.55 -24.49 -0.40
C PRO A 85 -16.84 -23.54 0.77
N LEU A 86 -17.72 -23.96 1.68
CA LEU A 86 -18.15 -23.17 2.84
C LEU A 86 -16.97 -22.82 3.76
N SER A 87 -15.89 -23.62 3.77
CA SER A 87 -14.66 -23.35 4.54
C SER A 87 -13.98 -22.02 4.20
N LEU A 88 -14.28 -21.43 3.02
CA LEU A 88 -13.76 -20.11 2.63
C LEU A 88 -14.62 -18.94 3.15
N SER A 89 -15.72 -19.21 3.85
CA SER A 89 -16.58 -18.18 4.45
C SER A 89 -15.83 -17.27 5.42
N ARG A 90 -14.88 -17.81 6.20
CA ARG A 90 -14.02 -17.03 7.11
C ARG A 90 -13.18 -16.00 6.37
N TYR A 91 -12.67 -16.35 5.18
CA TYR A 91 -11.94 -15.40 4.35
C TYR A 91 -12.87 -14.27 3.92
N ILE A 92 -14.07 -14.60 3.41
CA ILE A 92 -15.08 -13.64 2.97
C ILE A 92 -15.53 -12.70 4.11
N GLU A 93 -15.69 -13.20 5.31
CA GLU A 93 -16.06 -12.42 6.52
C GLU A 93 -15.00 -11.40 6.93
N ASN A 94 -13.73 -11.73 6.71
CA ASN A 94 -12.62 -10.88 7.12
C ASN A 94 -12.35 -9.74 6.12
N ILE A 95 -12.76 -9.87 4.85
CA ILE A 95 -12.54 -8.85 3.81
C ILE A 95 -13.02 -7.44 4.25
N PRO A 96 -14.27 -7.21 4.67
CA PRO A 96 -14.75 -5.86 5.00
C PRO A 96 -14.08 -5.24 6.23
N VAL A 97 -13.49 -6.06 7.12
CA VAL A 97 -12.83 -5.58 8.35
C VAL A 97 -11.37 -5.21 8.10
N GLN A 98 -10.75 -5.73 7.04
CA GLN A 98 -9.34 -5.50 6.75
C GLN A 98 -9.12 -4.19 5.97
N LEU A 99 -8.34 -3.27 6.57
CA LEU A 99 -7.88 -2.05 5.90
C LEU A 99 -6.40 -2.18 5.52
N PHE A 100 -6.14 -2.30 4.21
CA PHE A 100 -4.79 -2.36 3.61
C PHE A 100 -3.80 -3.31 4.32
N PRO A 101 -4.14 -4.60 4.53
CA PRO A 101 -3.32 -5.52 5.34
C PRO A 101 -1.87 -5.65 4.83
N GLY A 102 -1.66 -5.68 3.51
CA GLY A 102 -0.33 -5.79 2.89
C GLY A 102 0.48 -4.50 2.84
N TRP A 103 -0.05 -3.36 3.29
CA TRP A 103 0.64 -2.06 3.20
C TRP A 103 1.37 -1.64 4.48
N LYS A 104 1.03 -2.23 5.63
CA LYS A 104 1.57 -1.80 6.94
C LYS A 104 3.10 -1.83 7.00
N GLY A 105 3.71 -2.95 6.62
CA GLY A 105 5.17 -3.11 6.59
C GLY A 105 5.86 -2.14 5.63
N PRO A 106 5.47 -2.10 4.34
CA PRO A 106 5.99 -1.16 3.35
C PRO A 106 5.88 0.31 3.75
N VAL A 107 4.73 0.72 4.29
CA VAL A 107 4.52 2.11 4.76
C VAL A 107 5.43 2.42 5.95
N LEU A 108 5.54 1.51 6.93
CA LEU A 108 6.44 1.70 8.06
C LEU A 108 7.90 1.83 7.60
N ALA A 109 8.35 0.99 6.68
CA ALA A 109 9.70 1.05 6.12
C ALA A 109 9.94 2.39 5.39
N ALA A 110 9.00 2.83 4.56
CA ALA A 110 9.10 4.10 3.85
C ALA A 110 9.15 5.31 4.80
N VAL A 111 8.31 5.32 5.84
CA VAL A 111 8.30 6.38 6.87
C VAL A 111 9.61 6.39 7.65
N ALA A 112 10.10 5.23 8.09
CA ALA A 112 11.35 5.13 8.83
C ALA A 112 12.55 5.61 8.01
N LEU A 113 12.67 5.17 6.75
CA LEU A 113 13.71 5.64 5.84
C LEU A 113 13.59 7.14 5.57
N SER A 114 12.37 7.66 5.42
CA SER A 114 12.14 9.09 5.21
C SER A 114 12.60 9.92 6.40
N ILE A 115 12.25 9.52 7.64
CA ILE A 115 12.70 10.20 8.86
C ILE A 115 14.23 10.17 8.95
N PHE A 116 14.86 9.03 8.67
CA PHE A 116 16.30 8.88 8.73
C PHE A 116 17.02 9.79 7.72
N PHE A 117 16.67 9.73 6.43
CA PHE A 117 17.32 10.53 5.40
C PHE A 117 16.99 12.02 5.49
N PHE A 118 15.77 12.36 5.92
CA PHE A 118 15.40 13.74 6.21
C PHE A 118 16.23 14.28 7.37
N GLY A 119 16.34 13.54 8.48
CA GLY A 119 17.14 13.92 9.64
C GLY A 119 18.61 14.12 9.30
N TYR A 120 19.20 13.21 8.54
CA TYR A 120 20.57 13.35 8.03
C TYR A 120 20.75 14.61 7.19
N SER A 121 19.85 14.85 6.22
CA SER A 121 19.91 16.01 5.34
C SER A 121 19.69 17.31 6.12
N PHE A 122 18.79 17.31 7.10
CA PHE A 122 18.54 18.46 7.98
C PHE A 122 19.77 18.82 8.82
N VAL A 123 20.42 17.83 9.43
CA VAL A 123 21.65 18.07 10.20
C VAL A 123 22.76 18.62 9.30
N ARG A 124 22.95 18.03 8.12
CA ARG A 124 23.99 18.42 7.16
C ARG A 124 23.75 19.81 6.54
N ASP A 125 22.52 20.08 6.08
CA ASP A 125 22.22 21.23 5.23
C ASP A 125 21.70 22.44 6.02
N ILE A 126 21.21 22.26 7.25
CA ILE A 126 20.67 23.35 8.10
C ILE A 126 21.49 23.53 9.36
N ILE A 127 21.66 22.48 10.17
CA ILE A 127 22.31 22.61 11.49
C ILE A 127 23.80 22.92 11.36
N HIS A 128 24.52 22.20 10.50
CA HIS A 128 25.96 22.40 10.34
C HIS A 128 26.32 23.83 9.84
N PRO A 129 25.69 24.40 8.78
CA PRO A 129 25.93 25.80 8.38
C PRO A 129 25.53 26.81 9.45
N TYR A 130 24.42 26.57 10.16
CA TYR A 130 23.96 27.44 11.23
C TYR A 130 24.95 27.50 12.40
N VAL A 131 25.51 26.35 12.80
CA VAL A 131 26.49 26.28 13.89
C VAL A 131 27.83 26.89 13.48
N LYS A 132 28.34 26.54 12.28
CA LYS A 132 29.69 26.93 11.85
C LYS A 132 29.79 28.37 11.34
N HIS A 133 28.80 28.84 10.57
CA HIS A 133 28.87 30.13 9.87
C HIS A 133 27.75 31.10 10.28
N LYS A 134 26.87 30.73 11.23
CA LYS A 134 25.72 31.54 11.68
C LYS A 134 24.76 31.95 10.55
N GLN A 135 24.72 31.17 9.46
CA GLN A 135 23.82 31.37 8.33
C GLN A 135 22.49 30.64 8.56
N SER A 136 21.37 31.32 8.34
CA SER A 136 20.02 30.76 8.54
C SER A 136 19.40 30.29 7.23
N ASP A 137 19.56 29.01 6.91
CA ASP A 137 19.08 28.40 5.65
C ASP A 137 17.72 27.68 5.77
N PHE A 138 16.92 28.02 6.79
CA PHE A 138 15.64 27.35 7.07
C PHE A 138 14.63 27.37 5.90
N TYR A 139 14.74 28.33 4.98
CA TYR A 139 13.91 28.39 3.77
C TYR A 139 14.09 27.19 2.83
N LYS A 140 15.21 26.45 2.95
CA LYS A 140 15.49 25.25 2.17
C LYS A 140 14.65 24.04 2.58
N ILE A 141 14.10 24.03 3.81
CA ILE A 141 13.41 22.86 4.40
C ILE A 141 12.24 22.36 3.52
N PRO A 142 11.26 23.18 3.11
CA PRO A 142 10.04 22.65 2.50
C PRO A 142 10.22 22.07 1.10
N ILE A 143 11.25 22.50 0.37
CA ILE A 143 11.45 22.12 -1.04
C ILE A 143 12.77 21.38 -1.23
N GLU A 144 13.89 21.96 -0.79
CA GLU A 144 15.23 21.44 -1.11
C GLU A 144 15.56 20.17 -0.31
N ILE A 145 15.32 20.20 1.01
CA ILE A 145 15.55 19.02 1.86
C ILE A 145 14.60 17.89 1.50
N VAL A 146 13.33 18.23 1.23
CA VAL A 146 12.35 17.25 0.75
C VAL A 146 12.79 16.65 -0.58
N ASN A 147 13.25 17.48 -1.53
CA ASN A 147 13.70 17.01 -2.84
C ASN A 147 15.05 16.28 -2.82
N HIS A 148 15.83 16.35 -1.73
CA HIS A 148 16.94 15.45 -1.46
C HIS A 148 16.46 14.11 -0.88
N THR A 149 15.47 14.15 0.02
CA THR A 149 14.99 12.97 0.74
C THR A 149 14.18 12.03 -0.17
N LEU A 150 13.25 12.58 -0.95
CA LEU A 150 12.35 11.80 -1.82
C LEU A 150 13.08 10.83 -2.77
N PRO A 151 14.05 11.27 -3.61
CA PRO A 151 14.75 10.36 -4.52
C PRO A 151 15.59 9.32 -3.78
N THR A 152 16.22 9.68 -2.66
CA THR A 152 17.02 8.73 -1.85
C THR A 152 16.15 7.64 -1.25
N VAL A 153 14.98 7.98 -0.71
CA VAL A 153 14.04 6.97 -0.20
C VAL A 153 13.49 6.14 -1.36
N ALA A 154 13.13 6.75 -2.48
CA ALA A 154 12.61 6.04 -3.66
C ALA A 154 13.61 4.98 -4.15
N ILE A 155 14.86 5.36 -4.43
CA ILE A 155 15.87 4.40 -4.92
C ILE A 155 16.20 3.32 -3.89
N THR A 156 16.18 3.65 -2.60
CA THR A 156 16.40 2.67 -1.51
C THR A 156 15.26 1.65 -1.46
N LEU A 157 14.01 2.10 -1.53
CA LEU A 157 12.84 1.20 -1.58
C LEU A 157 12.87 0.32 -2.83
N LEU A 158 13.23 0.88 -3.99
CA LEU A 158 13.40 0.10 -5.22
C LEU A 158 14.48 -0.98 -5.07
N ALA A 159 15.62 -0.64 -4.46
CA ALA A 159 16.67 -1.61 -4.17
C ALA A 159 16.16 -2.73 -3.23
N LEU A 160 15.40 -2.39 -2.20
CA LEU A 160 14.79 -3.36 -1.28
C LEU A 160 13.79 -4.31 -1.98
N VAL A 161 13.08 -3.86 -3.02
CA VAL A 161 12.20 -4.73 -3.83
C VAL A 161 12.99 -5.88 -4.46
N TYR A 162 14.14 -5.57 -5.06
CA TYR A 162 14.96 -6.56 -5.75
C TYR A 162 15.84 -7.38 -4.80
N LEU A 163 16.30 -6.79 -3.69
CA LEU A 163 17.14 -7.46 -2.69
C LEU A 163 16.45 -8.70 -2.10
N ALA A 164 15.14 -8.63 -1.82
CA ALA A 164 14.38 -9.78 -1.33
C ALA A 164 14.49 -11.00 -2.28
N GLY A 165 14.44 -10.76 -3.59
CA GLY A 165 14.58 -11.81 -4.60
C GLY A 165 15.97 -12.42 -4.64
N GLN A 166 17.02 -11.61 -4.49
CA GLN A 166 18.40 -12.08 -4.44
C GLN A 166 18.67 -12.93 -3.19
N LEU A 167 18.14 -12.53 -2.03
CA LEU A 167 18.23 -13.31 -0.80
C LEU A 167 17.49 -14.65 -0.91
N ALA A 168 16.32 -14.66 -1.55
CA ALA A 168 15.58 -15.89 -1.82
C ALA A 168 16.36 -16.85 -2.73
N ALA A 169 17.00 -16.33 -3.79
CA ALA A 169 17.84 -17.11 -4.67
C ALA A 169 19.06 -17.69 -3.95
N ALA A 170 19.77 -16.87 -3.16
CA ALA A 170 20.90 -17.33 -2.34
C ALA A 170 20.48 -18.42 -1.35
N HIS A 171 19.32 -18.27 -0.70
CA HIS A 171 18.76 -19.28 0.19
C HIS A 171 18.46 -20.59 -0.53
N GLN A 172 17.84 -20.55 -1.72
CA GLN A 172 17.56 -21.75 -2.51
C GLN A 172 18.84 -22.47 -2.97
N LEU A 173 19.87 -21.73 -3.36
CA LEU A 173 21.17 -22.29 -3.74
C LEU A 173 21.88 -22.93 -2.54
N TYR A 174 21.88 -22.27 -1.38
CA TYR A 174 22.49 -22.79 -0.16
C TYR A 174 21.91 -24.14 0.28
N TYR A 175 20.59 -24.32 0.14
CA TYR A 175 19.93 -25.59 0.49
C TYR A 175 19.81 -26.59 -0.67
N GLY A 176 20.16 -26.20 -1.90
CA GLY A 176 20.06 -27.06 -3.07
C GLY A 176 18.62 -27.48 -3.46
N THR A 177 17.59 -26.82 -2.90
CA THR A 177 16.19 -27.16 -3.17
C THR A 177 15.26 -25.95 -3.06
N LYS A 178 14.26 -25.89 -3.95
CA LYS A 178 13.18 -24.90 -3.91
C LYS A 178 12.03 -25.27 -2.96
N TYR A 179 12.01 -26.52 -2.48
CA TYR A 179 10.90 -27.06 -1.69
C TYR A 179 11.01 -26.75 -0.19
N LYS A 180 12.15 -26.20 0.25
CA LYS A 180 12.31 -25.72 1.62
C LYS A 180 11.61 -24.37 1.78
N GLN A 181 10.75 -24.27 2.80
CA GLN A 181 10.07 -23.03 3.13
C GLN A 181 11.07 -21.93 3.52
N PHE A 182 10.76 -20.68 3.15
CA PHE A 182 11.53 -19.53 3.57
C PHE A 182 11.25 -19.19 5.04
N PRO A 183 12.21 -18.56 5.75
CA PRO A 183 11.91 -18.00 7.06
C PRO A 183 10.83 -16.91 6.93
N HIS A 184 9.97 -16.81 7.95
CA HIS A 184 8.74 -16.01 7.88
C HIS A 184 8.97 -14.52 7.56
N TRP A 185 10.11 -13.95 7.99
CA TRP A 185 10.48 -12.57 7.67
C TRP A 185 10.75 -12.37 6.18
N LEU A 186 11.39 -13.34 5.51
CA LEU A 186 11.72 -13.28 4.08
C LEU A 186 10.47 -13.50 3.23
N GLU A 187 9.61 -14.43 3.66
CA GLU A 187 8.31 -14.66 3.04
C GLU A 187 7.44 -13.40 3.08
N SER A 188 7.29 -12.79 4.26
CA SER A 188 6.52 -11.55 4.44
C SER A 188 7.06 -10.40 3.58
N TRP A 189 8.39 -10.30 3.47
CA TRP A 189 9.04 -9.30 2.63
C TRP A 189 8.81 -9.56 1.13
N LEU A 190 8.93 -10.81 0.69
CA LEU A 190 8.67 -11.22 -0.70
C LEU A 190 7.23 -10.89 -1.14
N GLN A 191 6.25 -11.08 -0.25
CA GLN A 191 4.84 -10.74 -0.48
C GLN A 191 4.60 -9.23 -0.54
N SER A 192 5.46 -8.43 0.10
CA SER A 192 5.36 -6.97 0.20
C SER A 192 6.02 -6.21 -0.96
N ARG A 193 6.66 -6.91 -1.91
CA ARG A 193 7.42 -6.31 -3.02
C ARG A 193 6.59 -5.37 -3.90
N LYS A 194 5.32 -5.73 -4.17
CA LYS A 194 4.43 -4.89 -4.98
C LYS A 194 4.19 -3.53 -4.31
N GLN A 195 3.91 -3.53 -3.02
CA GLN A 195 3.62 -2.34 -2.24
C GLN A 195 4.87 -1.46 -2.08
N LEU A 196 6.03 -2.05 -1.81
CA LEU A 196 7.32 -1.32 -1.79
C LEU A 196 7.59 -0.64 -3.14
N GLY A 197 7.38 -1.36 -4.25
CA GLY A 197 7.55 -0.80 -5.60
C GLY A 197 6.59 0.35 -5.91
N LEU A 198 5.31 0.23 -5.50
CA LEU A 198 4.32 1.31 -5.68
C LEU A 198 4.69 2.56 -4.87
N ILE A 199 5.14 2.41 -3.62
CA ILE A 199 5.59 3.54 -2.80
C ILE A 199 6.84 4.18 -3.42
N SER A 200 7.82 3.37 -3.84
CA SER A 200 9.01 3.84 -4.54
C SER A 200 8.65 4.68 -5.77
N PHE A 201 7.74 4.18 -6.61
CA PHE A 201 7.28 4.87 -7.80
C PHE A 201 6.60 6.20 -7.46
N PHE A 202 5.72 6.21 -6.45
CA PHE A 202 5.06 7.42 -5.98
C PHE A 202 6.07 8.48 -5.52
N LEU A 203 7.04 8.11 -4.68
CA LEU A 203 8.08 9.04 -4.21
C LEU A 203 8.94 9.59 -5.35
N ALA A 204 9.27 8.75 -6.35
CA ALA A 204 9.99 9.18 -7.54
C ALA A 204 9.15 10.18 -8.37
N ALA A 205 7.86 9.94 -8.55
CA ALA A 205 6.96 10.85 -9.25
C ALA A 205 6.86 12.22 -8.53
N VAL A 206 6.74 12.21 -7.20
CA VAL A 206 6.76 13.45 -6.41
C VAL A 206 8.11 14.16 -6.54
N HIS A 207 9.23 13.44 -6.50
CA HIS A 207 10.56 14.01 -6.73
C HIS A 207 10.67 14.70 -8.11
N ILE A 208 10.12 14.11 -9.16
CA ILE A 208 10.08 14.73 -10.50
C ILE A 208 9.32 16.06 -10.45
N LEU A 209 8.13 16.08 -9.83
CA LEU A 209 7.34 17.31 -9.69
C LEU A 209 8.09 18.40 -8.90
N TYR A 210 8.74 18.04 -7.79
CA TYR A 210 9.55 18.98 -7.01
C TYR A 210 10.72 19.52 -7.83
N SER A 211 11.43 18.65 -8.55
CA SER A 211 12.57 19.03 -9.38
C SER A 211 12.18 19.96 -10.53
N LEU A 212 11.04 19.71 -11.18
CA LEU A 212 10.50 20.60 -12.22
C LEU A 212 10.04 21.96 -11.67
N SER A 213 9.69 22.02 -10.38
CA SER A 213 9.26 23.26 -9.71
C SER A 213 10.43 24.12 -9.21
N LEU A 214 11.66 23.58 -9.12
CA LEU A 214 12.84 24.32 -8.65
C LEU A 214 13.07 25.67 -9.35
N PRO A 215 13.09 25.78 -10.70
CA PRO A 215 13.33 27.05 -11.37
C PRO A 215 12.23 28.10 -11.15
N LEU A 216 11.02 27.68 -10.73
CA LEU A 216 9.93 28.59 -10.39
C LEU A 216 10.09 29.24 -9.01
N ARG A 217 11.05 28.77 -8.20
CA ARG A 217 11.28 29.23 -6.83
C ARG A 217 11.95 30.60 -6.83
N LYS A 218 11.40 31.55 -6.06
CA LYS A 218 11.99 32.89 -5.90
C LYS A 218 13.45 32.83 -5.42
N SER A 219 13.77 31.93 -4.50
CA SER A 219 15.14 31.80 -3.98
C SER A 219 16.15 31.35 -5.03
N GLU A 220 15.77 30.45 -5.95
CA GLU A 220 16.62 30.08 -7.10
C GLU A 220 16.83 31.26 -8.03
N ARG A 221 15.76 32.02 -8.31
CA ARG A 221 15.85 33.22 -9.14
C ARG A 221 16.81 34.26 -8.55
N TYR A 222 16.74 34.51 -7.24
CA TYR A 222 17.64 35.44 -6.56
C TYR A 222 19.08 34.93 -6.53
N LEU A 223 19.28 33.62 -6.32
CA LEU A 223 20.60 33.00 -6.36
C LEU A 223 21.25 33.17 -7.75
N LEU A 224 20.53 32.81 -8.81
CA LEU A 224 21.01 32.96 -10.19
C LEU A 224 21.36 34.42 -10.52
N LEU A 225 20.50 35.37 -10.12
CA LEU A 225 20.75 36.79 -10.36
C LEU A 225 21.98 37.30 -9.60
N ASN A 226 22.15 36.91 -8.34
CA ASN A 226 23.31 37.29 -7.53
C ASN A 226 24.61 36.70 -8.08
N THR A 227 24.59 35.42 -8.49
CA THR A 227 25.75 34.76 -9.10
C THR A 227 26.15 35.44 -10.41
N ALA A 228 25.18 35.75 -11.28
CA ALA A 228 25.42 36.46 -12.53
C ALA A 228 25.98 37.87 -12.29
N TYR A 229 25.45 38.60 -11.31
CA TYR A 229 25.94 39.93 -10.95
C TYR A 229 27.39 39.87 -10.43
N GLN A 230 27.70 38.93 -9.53
CA GLN A 230 29.05 38.74 -8.99
C GLN A 230 30.06 38.39 -10.09
N GLN A 231 29.70 37.51 -11.02
CA GLN A 231 30.56 37.15 -12.15
C GLN A 231 30.93 38.38 -12.99
N VAL A 232 29.94 39.17 -13.40
CA VAL A 232 30.17 40.39 -14.21
C VAL A 232 30.97 41.44 -13.43
N SER A 233 30.70 41.61 -12.14
CA SER A 233 31.45 42.55 -11.29
C SER A 233 32.92 42.15 -11.16
N ASN A 234 33.20 40.87 -10.96
CA ASN A 234 34.58 40.39 -10.79
C ASN A 234 35.36 40.44 -12.11
N GLU A 235 34.73 40.15 -13.25
CA GLU A 235 35.34 40.35 -14.58
C GLU A 235 35.65 41.82 -14.88
N LYS A 236 34.82 42.75 -14.41
CA LYS A 236 35.07 44.20 -14.53
C LYS A 236 36.20 44.69 -13.64
N MET A 237 36.42 44.09 -12.46
CA MET A 237 37.52 44.46 -11.57
C MET A 237 38.87 43.82 -11.97
N ALA A 238 38.84 42.76 -12.78
CA ALA A 238 40.03 42.10 -13.29
C ALA A 238 40.60 42.73 -14.59
N LYS A 239 39.86 43.66 -15.21
CA LYS A 239 40.28 44.44 -16.39
C LYS A 239 40.67 45.85 -15.96
#